data_AF-A0A922MZV5-F1
#
_entry.id   AF-A0A922MZV5-F1
#
_cell.length_a   1.000
_cell.length_b   1.000
_cell.length_c   1.000
_cell.angle_alpha   90.00
_cell.angle_beta   90.00
_cell.angle_gamma   90.00
#
_symmetry.space_group_name_H-M   'P 1'
#
loop_
_entity.id
_entity.type
_entity.pdbx_description
1 polymer ?
#
loop_
_entity_poly.entity_id
_entity_poly.type
_entity_poly.pdbx_seq_one_letter_code
_entity_poly.pdbx_strand_id
1 'polypeptide(L)'
;MQVLITVIILAVIHYINLVGSIKTSFIRQHLGSRTPYRFRANKNDSRIKYPSCKDSKIWMVIRHGTRLPSRKDLDAVAKLVDLKYEVLLQHEYGKGQLTNEQINRLQDWKVDIDPDQDSYLTLEGQDEMILMAERMQKRFPNAIKQKYSNKTFLFRYTATQRAQQSARYFTNGLFEKKDAQDIIFAPATRVDPVLRMFEYYHDLKAYWLDGYGHELSYRQACMSIKNMFEFFDKADGYQSIFMFSHSGTILKILTHMKLYQPASPLRGDAIVKDRPWKLSEIDCFAANLAFVLFKCKDGDHVLALHQEKIIKLPMCKHELCPLKHLKQYFHDSIYKCDYSDMCSLQPNRTNNKED
;
A
#
# COMPACT_ATOMS: atom_id res chain seq x y z
N MET A 1 59.28 -19.24 18.87
CA MET A 1 58.13 -20.15 19.09
C MET A 1 56.82 -19.40 19.36
N GLN A 2 56.81 -18.34 20.19
CA GLN A 2 55.58 -17.56 20.46
C GLN A 2 54.97 -16.85 19.24
N VAL A 3 55.78 -16.24 18.36
CA VAL A 3 55.26 -15.50 17.18
C VAL A 3 54.54 -16.41 16.18
N LEU A 4 55.03 -17.65 15.98
CA LEU A 4 54.44 -18.60 15.03
C LEU A 4 53.07 -19.12 15.52
N ILE A 5 52.92 -19.32 16.83
CA ILE A 5 51.66 -19.74 17.46
C ILE A 5 50.62 -18.61 17.39
N THR A 6 51.04 -17.35 17.59
CA THR A 6 50.12 -16.20 17.49
C THR A 6 49.64 -15.98 16.05
N VAL A 7 50.51 -16.17 15.05
CA VAL A 7 50.12 -16.06 13.63
C VAL A 7 49.17 -17.17 13.20
N ILE A 8 49.36 -18.40 13.67
CA ILE A 8 48.43 -19.51 13.39
C ILE A 8 47.10 -19.31 14.11
N ILE A 9 47.10 -18.83 15.35
CA ILE A 9 45.86 -18.53 16.09
C ILE A 9 45.10 -17.37 15.43
N LEU A 10 45.78 -16.32 14.97
CA LEU A 10 45.14 -15.23 14.24
C LEU A 10 44.65 -15.67 12.86
N ALA A 11 45.38 -16.53 12.15
CA ALA A 11 44.95 -17.09 10.87
C ALA A 11 43.72 -18.00 11.04
N VAL A 12 43.66 -18.81 12.10
CA VAL A 12 42.50 -19.67 12.40
C VAL A 12 41.30 -18.85 12.90
N ILE A 13 41.52 -17.81 13.71
CA ILE A 13 40.46 -16.90 14.16
C ILE A 13 39.91 -16.04 13.00
N HIS A 14 40.75 -15.67 12.03
CA HIS A 14 40.32 -14.94 10.83
C HIS A 14 39.70 -15.86 9.77
N TYR A 15 40.10 -17.13 9.69
CA TYR A 15 39.52 -18.10 8.76
C TYR A 15 38.16 -18.65 9.24
N ILE A 16 37.92 -18.69 10.56
CA ILE A 16 36.65 -19.17 11.14
C ILE A 16 35.59 -18.06 11.23
N ASN A 17 35.99 -16.79 11.32
CA ASN A 17 35.10 -15.63 11.25
C ASN A 17 35.23 -15.01 9.85
N LEU A 18 34.42 -15.30 8.83
CA LEU A 18 33.13 -14.63 8.70
C LEU A 18 32.23 -15.15 7.54
N VAL A 19 32.30 -16.41 7.12
CA VAL A 19 31.26 -16.97 6.22
C VAL A 19 30.19 -17.65 7.06
N GLY A 20 29.53 -16.85 7.90
CA GLY A 20 28.37 -17.32 8.66
C GLY A 20 27.17 -17.41 7.74
N SER A 21 26.85 -18.62 7.26
CA SER A 21 25.54 -18.89 6.68
C SER A 21 24.45 -18.39 7.63
N ILE A 22 23.58 -17.50 7.14
CA ILE A 22 22.50 -16.94 7.95
C ILE A 22 21.63 -18.11 8.40
N LYS A 23 21.62 -18.38 9.72
CA LYS A 23 20.79 -19.47 10.27
C LYS A 23 19.33 -19.24 9.87
N THR A 24 18.65 -20.28 9.39
CA THR A 24 17.24 -20.20 9.01
C THR A 24 16.35 -19.66 10.15
N SER A 25 16.73 -19.93 11.40
CA SER A 25 16.08 -19.37 12.59
C SER A 25 16.19 -17.84 12.67
N PHE A 26 17.33 -17.26 12.29
CA PHE A 26 17.53 -15.82 12.21
C PHE A 26 16.61 -15.22 11.15
N ILE A 27 16.56 -15.79 9.95
CA ILE A 27 15.67 -15.31 8.86
C ILE A 27 14.21 -15.28 9.35
N ARG A 28 13.74 -16.39 9.95
CA ARG A 28 12.36 -16.51 10.46
C ARG A 28 11.99 -15.45 11.50
N GLN A 29 12.96 -14.82 12.15
CA GLN A 29 12.72 -13.79 13.15
C GLN A 29 12.67 -12.36 12.56
N HIS A 30 13.13 -12.16 11.33
CA HIS A 30 13.35 -10.84 10.72
C HIS A 30 12.54 -10.60 9.42
N LEU A 31 11.46 -11.35 9.18
CA LEU A 31 10.58 -11.15 8.01
C LEU A 31 9.54 -10.01 8.21
N GLY A 32 9.57 -9.31 9.33
CA GLY A 32 8.65 -8.22 9.65
C GLY A 32 7.18 -8.63 9.53
N SER A 33 6.36 -7.82 8.86
CA SER A 33 4.93 -8.06 8.64
C SER A 33 4.61 -9.22 7.68
N ARG A 34 5.64 -9.89 7.12
CA ARG A 34 5.54 -11.07 6.26
C ARG A 34 5.92 -12.36 6.99
N THR A 35 6.20 -12.31 8.29
CA THR A 35 6.50 -13.50 9.12
C THR A 35 5.26 -14.41 9.19
N PRO A 36 5.33 -15.69 8.75
CA PRO A 36 4.24 -16.65 8.94
C PRO A 36 3.85 -16.80 10.40
N TYR A 37 2.56 -16.82 10.69
CA TYR A 37 2.03 -16.80 12.05
C TYR A 37 2.39 -18.07 12.83
N ARG A 38 2.63 -19.21 12.16
CA ARG A 38 3.09 -20.44 12.84
C ARG A 38 4.36 -20.28 13.66
N PHE A 39 5.21 -19.31 13.34
CA PHE A 39 6.44 -19.01 14.08
C PHE A 39 6.21 -18.12 15.31
N ARG A 40 5.05 -17.45 15.41
CA ARG A 40 4.69 -16.53 16.51
C ARG A 40 3.47 -17.00 17.32
N ALA A 41 2.71 -17.95 16.80
CA ALA A 41 1.52 -18.47 17.44
C ALA A 41 1.84 -19.04 18.81
N ASN A 42 1.09 -18.60 19.83
CA ASN A 42 1.05 -19.30 21.10
C ASN A 42 0.38 -20.66 20.88
N LYS A 43 1.14 -21.75 21.03
CA LYS A 43 0.69 -23.13 20.83
C LYS A 43 0.02 -23.75 22.06
N ASN A 44 0.16 -23.15 23.23
CA ASN A 44 -0.56 -23.59 24.43
C ASN A 44 -2.05 -23.22 24.28
N ASP A 45 -2.89 -24.21 24.00
CA ASP A 45 -4.33 -24.07 23.79
C ASP A 45 -5.16 -24.40 25.03
N SER A 46 -4.51 -24.58 26.19
CA SER A 46 -5.19 -24.78 27.46
C SER A 46 -6.19 -23.65 27.76
N ARG A 47 -7.28 -24.01 28.44
CA ARG A 47 -8.29 -23.05 28.88
C ARG A 47 -7.66 -21.97 29.75
N ILE A 48 -7.93 -20.72 29.42
CA ILE A 48 -7.56 -19.58 30.26
C ILE A 48 -8.63 -19.44 31.34
N LYS A 49 -8.25 -19.57 32.61
CA LYS A 49 -9.16 -19.57 33.74
C LYS A 49 -8.79 -18.47 34.73
N TYR A 50 -9.79 -17.76 35.23
CA TYR A 50 -9.68 -16.87 36.39
C TYR A 50 -10.68 -17.35 37.46
N PRO A 51 -10.31 -17.43 38.75
CA PRO A 51 -11.21 -17.87 39.81
C PRO A 51 -12.54 -17.11 39.77
N SER A 52 -13.66 -17.83 39.83
CA SER A 52 -15.03 -17.28 39.79
C SER A 52 -15.43 -16.55 38.49
N CYS A 53 -14.63 -16.60 37.42
CA CYS A 53 -14.97 -16.01 36.12
C CYS A 53 -15.27 -17.08 35.05
N LYS A 54 -16.13 -16.73 34.09
CA LYS A 54 -16.36 -17.49 32.86
C LYS A 54 -16.26 -16.56 31.66
N ASP A 55 -15.60 -17.02 30.61
CA ASP A 55 -15.64 -16.36 29.31
C ASP A 55 -17.10 -16.32 28.80
N SER A 56 -17.53 -15.19 28.22
CA SER A 56 -18.95 -15.00 27.86
C SER A 56 -19.13 -14.51 26.43
N LYS A 57 -18.25 -13.61 25.97
CA LYS A 57 -18.20 -13.08 24.61
C LYS A 57 -16.74 -12.89 24.21
N ILE A 58 -16.47 -13.00 22.93
CA ILE A 58 -15.17 -12.68 22.33
C ILE A 58 -15.39 -11.78 21.12
N TRP A 59 -14.52 -10.78 20.96
CA TRP A 59 -14.47 -9.92 19.79
C TRP A 59 -13.03 -9.94 19.27
N MET A 60 -12.87 -10.24 17.98
CA MET A 60 -11.55 -10.40 17.37
C MET A 60 -11.50 -9.62 16.05
N VAL A 61 -10.37 -8.96 15.82
CA VAL A 61 -9.98 -8.44 14.51
C VAL A 61 -8.80 -9.25 14.04
N ILE A 62 -8.97 -9.94 12.92
CA ILE A 62 -8.00 -10.90 12.41
C ILE A 62 -7.53 -10.39 11.04
N ARG A 63 -6.23 -10.14 10.90
CA ARG A 63 -5.62 -9.90 9.60
C ARG A 63 -5.71 -11.18 8.78
N HIS A 64 -5.91 -11.07 7.47
CA HIS A 64 -5.84 -12.21 6.56
C HIS A 64 -4.55 -13.03 6.78
N GLY A 65 -4.59 -14.33 6.51
CA GLY A 65 -3.42 -15.21 6.59
C GLY A 65 -2.35 -14.88 5.56
N THR A 66 -1.26 -15.65 5.60
CA THR A 66 -0.16 -15.57 4.63
C THR A 66 -0.69 -15.63 3.20
N ARG A 67 -0.16 -14.75 2.34
CA ARG A 67 -0.61 -14.57 0.97
C ARG A 67 0.56 -14.59 -0.01
N LEU A 68 0.26 -14.81 -1.28
CA LEU A 68 1.21 -14.61 -2.36
C LEU A 68 1.65 -13.13 -2.43
N PRO A 69 2.84 -12.85 -2.97
CA PRO A 69 3.30 -11.49 -3.22
C PRO A 69 2.27 -10.72 -4.05
N SER A 70 2.20 -9.40 -3.87
CA SER A 70 1.37 -8.56 -4.75
C SER A 70 2.02 -8.42 -6.11
N ARG A 71 1.27 -7.98 -7.13
CA ARG A 71 1.81 -7.72 -8.46
C ARG A 71 3.11 -6.89 -8.45
N LYS A 72 3.14 -5.80 -7.67
CA LYS A 72 4.35 -4.98 -7.47
C LYS A 72 5.56 -5.77 -6.95
N ASP A 73 5.34 -6.71 -6.05
CA ASP A 73 6.41 -7.55 -5.49
C ASP A 73 6.89 -8.55 -6.57
N LEU A 74 5.98 -9.11 -7.39
CA LEU A 74 6.32 -10.00 -8.50
C LEU A 74 7.13 -9.28 -9.59
N ASP A 75 6.77 -8.04 -9.92
CA ASP A 75 7.52 -7.22 -10.88
C ASP A 75 8.95 -6.92 -10.36
N ALA A 76 9.11 -6.75 -9.05
CA ALA A 76 10.43 -6.59 -8.43
C ALA A 76 11.24 -7.91 -8.46
N VAL A 77 10.57 -9.05 -8.30
CA VAL A 77 11.18 -10.38 -8.38
C VAL A 77 11.68 -10.68 -9.80
N ALA A 78 11.03 -10.18 -10.85
CA ALA A 78 11.51 -10.33 -12.22
C ALA A 78 12.95 -9.78 -12.38
N LYS A 79 13.28 -8.66 -11.73
CA LYS A 79 14.65 -8.10 -11.73
C LYS A 79 15.69 -9.00 -11.05
N LEU A 80 15.26 -9.89 -10.15
CA LEU A 80 16.16 -10.87 -9.53
C LEU A 80 16.52 -11.99 -10.51
N VAL A 81 15.68 -12.25 -11.52
CA VAL A 81 16.01 -13.19 -12.59
C VAL A 81 17.14 -12.63 -13.45
N ASP A 82 17.09 -11.34 -13.80
CA ASP A 82 18.18 -10.67 -14.52
C ASP A 82 19.48 -10.69 -13.70
N LEU A 83 19.39 -10.37 -12.40
CA LEU A 83 20.53 -10.43 -11.48
C LEU A 83 21.11 -11.85 -11.37
N LYS A 84 20.27 -12.89 -11.38
CA LYS A 84 20.72 -14.28 -11.40
C LYS A 84 21.61 -14.53 -12.61
N TYR A 85 21.17 -14.16 -13.82
CA TYR A 85 21.95 -14.41 -15.04
C TYR A 85 23.26 -13.63 -15.05
N GLU A 86 23.26 -12.39 -14.55
CA GLU A 86 24.49 -11.61 -14.40
C GLU A 86 25.48 -12.26 -13.43
N VAL A 87 25.01 -12.75 -12.27
CA VAL A 87 25.86 -13.44 -11.30
C VAL A 87 26.45 -14.73 -11.88
N LEU A 88 25.65 -15.50 -12.61
CA LEU A 88 26.12 -16.73 -13.27
C LEU A 88 27.19 -16.41 -14.33
N LEU A 89 26.96 -15.40 -15.17
CA LEU A 89 27.90 -14.98 -16.21
C LEU A 89 29.23 -14.46 -15.61
N GLN A 90 29.18 -13.62 -14.57
CA GLN A 90 30.41 -13.14 -13.93
C GLN A 90 31.18 -14.27 -13.24
N HIS A 91 30.48 -15.29 -12.71
CA HIS A 91 31.13 -16.48 -12.16
C HIS A 91 31.90 -17.28 -13.22
N GLU A 92 31.35 -17.44 -14.42
CA GLU A 92 32.06 -18.06 -15.56
C GLU A 92 33.33 -17.30 -15.94
N TYR A 93 33.34 -15.97 -15.80
CA TYR A 93 34.53 -15.13 -15.96
C TYR A 93 35.52 -15.18 -14.78
N GLY A 94 35.30 -16.07 -13.81
CA GLY A 94 36.17 -16.23 -12.63
C GLY A 94 36.02 -15.12 -11.59
N LYS A 95 34.90 -14.37 -11.61
CA LYS A 95 34.61 -13.31 -10.63
C LYS A 95 33.61 -13.77 -9.58
N GLY A 96 33.66 -13.16 -8.40
CA GLY A 96 32.76 -13.45 -7.28
C GLY A 96 33.36 -14.44 -6.27
N GLN A 97 32.63 -14.66 -5.17
CA GLN A 97 33.07 -15.49 -4.03
C GLN A 97 32.10 -16.64 -3.73
N LEU A 98 31.12 -16.87 -4.60
CA LEU A 98 30.13 -17.93 -4.41
C LEU A 98 30.75 -19.31 -4.66
N THR A 99 30.35 -20.29 -3.87
CA THR A 99 30.77 -21.68 -4.06
C THR A 99 30.01 -22.32 -5.23
N ASN A 100 30.58 -23.37 -5.83
CA ASN A 100 29.91 -24.12 -6.90
C ASN A 100 28.53 -24.63 -6.48
N GLU A 101 28.35 -25.02 -5.20
CA GLU A 101 27.04 -25.41 -4.67
C GLU A 101 26.03 -24.25 -4.69
N GLN A 102 26.45 -23.05 -4.28
CA GLN A 102 25.59 -21.85 -4.32
C GLN A 102 25.24 -21.46 -5.75
N ILE A 103 26.19 -21.59 -6.68
CA ILE A 103 25.97 -21.35 -8.11
C ILE A 103 24.97 -22.34 -8.68
N ASN A 104 25.11 -23.64 -8.42
CA ASN A 104 24.15 -24.65 -8.87
C ASN A 104 22.74 -24.36 -8.32
N ARG A 105 22.63 -24.01 -7.03
CA ARG A 105 21.35 -23.62 -6.43
C ARG A 105 20.76 -22.36 -7.05
N LEU A 106 21.59 -21.38 -7.41
CA LEU A 106 21.15 -20.17 -8.10
C LEU A 106 20.70 -20.48 -9.53
N GLN A 107 21.41 -21.37 -10.23
CA GLN A 107 21.08 -21.86 -11.57
C GLN A 107 19.72 -22.59 -11.58
N ASP A 108 19.44 -23.39 -10.56
CA ASP A 108 18.16 -24.10 -10.43
C ASP A 108 17.02 -23.22 -9.93
N TRP A 109 17.33 -22.09 -9.27
CA TRP A 109 16.31 -21.20 -8.72
C TRP A 109 15.44 -20.59 -9.82
N LYS A 110 14.12 -20.71 -9.66
CA LYS A 110 13.11 -20.12 -10.55
C LYS A 110 11.99 -19.50 -9.74
N VAL A 111 11.32 -18.53 -10.34
CA VAL A 111 10.10 -17.95 -9.78
C VAL A 111 8.94 -18.85 -10.17
N ASP A 112 8.32 -19.49 -9.19
CA ASP A 112 7.20 -20.41 -9.38
C ASP A 112 5.94 -19.83 -8.73
N ILE A 113 5.43 -18.75 -9.31
CA ILE A 113 4.23 -18.06 -8.84
C ILE A 113 3.39 -17.68 -10.06
N ASP A 114 2.13 -18.13 -10.07
CA ASP A 114 1.13 -17.70 -11.03
C ASP A 114 0.81 -16.20 -10.83
N PRO A 115 1.13 -15.32 -11.79
CA PRO A 115 0.91 -13.89 -11.65
C PRO A 115 -0.56 -13.49 -11.56
N ASP A 116 -1.49 -14.35 -12.01
CA ASP A 116 -2.93 -14.10 -11.94
C ASP A 116 -3.52 -14.43 -10.56
N GLN A 117 -2.73 -15.06 -9.69
CA GLN A 117 -3.07 -15.35 -8.30
C GLN A 117 -2.38 -14.41 -7.31
N ASP A 118 -1.93 -13.25 -7.76
CA ASP A 118 -1.25 -12.28 -6.90
C ASP A 118 -2.08 -11.97 -5.65
N SER A 119 -1.41 -11.77 -4.51
CA SER A 119 -2.08 -11.46 -3.25
C SER A 119 -3.09 -12.50 -2.72
N TYR A 120 -3.27 -13.66 -3.38
CA TYR A 120 -4.20 -14.70 -2.93
C TYR A 120 -3.71 -15.36 -1.64
N LEU A 121 -4.65 -15.80 -0.81
CA LEU A 121 -4.34 -16.57 0.40
C LEU A 121 -3.61 -17.89 0.02
N THR A 122 -2.46 -18.16 0.64
CA THR A 122 -1.71 -19.40 0.41
C THR A 122 -2.22 -20.53 1.31
N LEU A 123 -1.79 -21.77 1.06
CA LEU A 123 -2.06 -22.91 1.95
C LEU A 123 -1.59 -22.65 3.40
N GLU A 124 -0.40 -22.06 3.57
CA GLU A 124 0.06 -21.61 4.90
C GLU A 124 -0.97 -20.64 5.54
N GLY A 125 -1.49 -19.68 4.76
CA GLY A 125 -2.52 -18.77 5.25
C GLY A 125 -3.84 -19.45 5.62
N GLN A 126 -4.19 -20.55 4.97
CA GLN A 126 -5.37 -21.37 5.30
C GLN A 126 -5.17 -22.07 6.64
N ASP A 127 -4.04 -22.77 6.80
CA ASP A 127 -3.67 -23.49 8.03
C ASP A 127 -3.57 -22.54 9.23
N GLU A 128 -3.01 -21.35 9.03
CA GLU A 128 -2.94 -20.31 10.06
C GLU A 128 -4.32 -19.96 10.61
N MET A 129 -5.35 -19.85 9.75
CA MET A 129 -6.70 -19.50 10.15
C MET A 129 -7.42 -20.66 10.84
N ILE A 130 -7.33 -21.87 10.28
CA ILE A 130 -7.92 -23.09 10.88
C ILE A 130 -7.34 -23.31 12.28
N LEU A 131 -6.01 -23.40 12.37
CA LEU A 131 -5.34 -23.70 13.64
C LEU A 131 -5.52 -22.56 14.66
N MET A 132 -5.66 -21.31 14.21
CA MET A 132 -6.00 -20.20 15.11
C MET A 132 -7.41 -20.38 15.69
N ALA A 133 -8.40 -20.68 14.86
CA ALA A 133 -9.78 -20.89 15.27
C ALA A 133 -9.91 -22.03 16.30
N GLU A 134 -9.32 -23.20 16.02
CA GLU A 134 -9.33 -24.36 16.92
C GLU A 134 -8.76 -24.00 18.31
N ARG A 135 -7.60 -23.31 18.32
CA ARG A 135 -6.98 -22.88 19.59
C ARG A 135 -7.84 -21.87 20.33
N MET A 136 -8.50 -20.94 19.64
CA MET A 136 -9.38 -19.97 20.29
C MET A 136 -10.62 -20.63 20.88
N GLN A 137 -11.23 -21.59 20.17
CA GLN A 137 -12.37 -22.34 20.69
C GLN A 137 -11.98 -23.16 21.93
N LYS A 138 -10.83 -23.84 21.93
CA LYS A 138 -10.34 -24.59 23.10
C LYS A 138 -10.07 -23.68 24.30
N ARG A 139 -9.52 -22.49 24.06
CA ARG A 139 -9.22 -21.50 25.11
C ARG A 139 -10.48 -20.88 25.72
N PHE A 140 -11.48 -20.58 24.90
CA PHE A 140 -12.69 -19.84 25.27
C PHE A 140 -14.00 -20.54 24.82
N PRO A 141 -14.29 -21.73 25.37
CA PRO A 141 -15.39 -22.56 24.91
C PRO A 141 -16.79 -22.09 25.33
N ASN A 142 -16.89 -21.16 26.29
CA ASN A 142 -18.18 -20.57 26.67
C ASN A 142 -18.48 -19.34 25.79
N ALA A 143 -17.46 -18.56 25.42
CA ALA A 143 -17.58 -17.42 24.52
C ALA A 143 -17.69 -17.84 23.04
N ILE A 144 -17.08 -18.97 22.65
CA ILE A 144 -17.13 -19.53 21.31
C ILE A 144 -17.89 -20.86 21.36
N LYS A 145 -19.20 -20.79 21.11
CA LYS A 145 -20.07 -21.98 21.09
C LYS A 145 -19.64 -22.98 20.01
N GLN A 146 -19.75 -24.27 20.29
CA GLN A 146 -19.41 -25.34 19.35
C GLN A 146 -20.33 -25.43 18.13
N LYS A 147 -21.60 -25.00 18.28
CA LYS A 147 -22.58 -25.01 17.20
C LYS A 147 -22.80 -23.60 16.66
N TYR A 148 -22.84 -23.49 15.35
CA TYR A 148 -23.12 -22.24 14.67
C TYR A 148 -24.60 -21.82 14.83
N SER A 149 -24.83 -20.52 14.96
CA SER A 149 -26.13 -19.87 14.81
C SER A 149 -25.93 -18.41 14.44
N ASN A 150 -26.71 -17.91 13.47
CA ASN A 150 -26.70 -16.51 13.06
C ASN A 150 -27.18 -15.53 14.15
N LYS A 151 -27.75 -16.02 15.26
CA LYS A 151 -28.12 -15.22 16.43
C LYS A 151 -26.94 -15.00 17.39
N THR A 152 -25.92 -15.85 17.33
CA THR A 152 -24.81 -15.86 18.30
C THR A 152 -23.45 -15.54 17.68
N PHE A 153 -23.32 -15.68 16.36
CA PHE A 153 -22.10 -15.37 15.61
C PHE A 153 -22.36 -14.31 14.55
N LEU A 154 -21.42 -13.37 14.45
CA LEU A 154 -21.36 -12.36 13.39
C LEU A 154 -19.98 -12.43 12.76
N PHE A 155 -19.91 -12.84 11.50
CA PHE A 155 -18.68 -12.83 10.70
C PHE A 155 -18.73 -11.71 9.67
N ARG A 156 -17.69 -10.86 9.66
CA ARG A 156 -17.54 -9.72 8.75
C ARG A 156 -16.16 -9.76 8.14
N TYR A 157 -16.04 -9.34 6.89
CA TYR A 157 -14.76 -9.20 6.20
C TYR A 157 -14.81 -8.07 5.17
N THR A 158 -13.64 -7.54 4.83
CA THR A 158 -13.46 -6.60 3.71
C THR A 158 -13.49 -7.33 2.38
N ALA A 159 -14.07 -6.75 1.33
CA ALA A 159 -14.26 -7.37 0.01
C ALA A 159 -12.95 -7.62 -0.79
N THR A 160 -12.08 -8.50 -0.29
CA THR A 160 -10.87 -9.00 -0.97
C THR A 160 -10.82 -10.53 -0.84
N GLN A 161 -10.27 -11.21 -1.85
CA GLN A 161 -10.15 -12.68 -1.87
C GLN A 161 -9.51 -13.20 -0.58
N ARG A 162 -8.34 -12.65 -0.20
CA ARG A 162 -7.58 -13.10 0.97
C ARG A 162 -8.34 -12.94 2.29
N ALA A 163 -9.11 -11.85 2.47
CA ALA A 163 -9.88 -11.62 3.69
C ALA A 163 -11.12 -12.52 3.75
N GLN A 164 -11.82 -12.69 2.63
CA GLN A 164 -12.96 -13.60 2.51
C GLN A 164 -12.53 -15.04 2.77
N GLN A 165 -11.47 -15.52 2.10
CA GLN A 165 -10.96 -16.87 2.29
C GLN A 165 -10.45 -17.08 3.72
N SER A 166 -9.74 -16.10 4.29
CA SER A 166 -9.31 -16.21 5.70
C SER A 166 -10.48 -16.39 6.65
N ALA A 167 -11.56 -15.63 6.45
CA ALA A 167 -12.78 -15.78 7.25
C ALA A 167 -13.41 -17.17 7.08
N ARG A 168 -13.44 -17.70 5.84
CA ARG A 168 -13.95 -19.05 5.55
C ARG A 168 -13.12 -20.14 6.21
N TYR A 169 -11.80 -20.10 6.10
CA TYR A 169 -10.91 -21.09 6.72
C TYR A 169 -10.89 -20.98 8.25
N PHE A 170 -11.01 -19.77 8.80
CA PHE A 170 -11.19 -19.59 10.24
C PHE A 170 -12.49 -20.26 10.70
N THR A 171 -13.59 -20.09 9.97
CA THR A 171 -14.83 -20.76 10.32
C THR A 171 -14.79 -22.29 10.15
N ASN A 172 -14.02 -22.81 9.19
CA ASN A 172 -13.80 -24.25 9.05
C ASN A 172 -13.06 -24.86 10.25
N GLY A 173 -12.19 -24.08 10.92
CA GLY A 173 -11.54 -24.50 12.17
C GLY A 173 -12.41 -24.33 13.43
N LEU A 174 -13.49 -23.56 13.36
CA LEU A 174 -14.41 -23.37 14.48
C LEU A 174 -15.50 -24.44 14.56
N PHE A 175 -16.00 -24.92 13.42
CA PHE A 175 -17.22 -25.72 13.37
C PHE A 175 -17.00 -27.02 12.61
N GLU A 176 -17.84 -28.02 12.91
CA GLU A 176 -17.88 -29.25 12.11
C GLU A 176 -18.15 -28.93 10.63
N LYS A 177 -17.65 -29.76 9.72
CA LYS A 177 -17.72 -29.54 8.27
C LYS A 177 -19.14 -29.28 7.75
N LYS A 178 -20.16 -29.90 8.36
CA LYS A 178 -21.58 -29.69 8.02
C LYS A 178 -22.04 -28.28 8.40
N ASP A 179 -21.72 -27.84 9.62
CA ASP A 179 -22.11 -26.53 10.16
C ASP A 179 -21.34 -25.39 9.48
N ALA A 180 -20.10 -25.64 9.08
CA ALA A 180 -19.25 -24.65 8.39
C ALA A 180 -19.80 -24.24 7.00
N GLN A 181 -20.58 -25.12 6.36
CA GLN A 181 -21.20 -24.83 5.06
C GLN A 181 -22.34 -23.81 5.18
N ASP A 182 -23.09 -23.87 6.28
CA ASP A 182 -24.29 -23.06 6.53
C ASP A 182 -24.00 -21.66 7.12
N ILE A 183 -22.72 -21.30 7.23
CA ILE A 183 -22.32 -20.03 7.83
C ILE A 183 -22.73 -18.86 6.94
N ILE A 184 -23.48 -17.95 7.56
CA ILE A 184 -23.90 -16.70 6.95
C ILE A 184 -22.86 -15.65 7.34
N PHE A 185 -22.13 -15.19 6.32
CA PHE A 185 -21.30 -14.01 6.47
C PHE A 185 -22.15 -12.77 6.23
N ALA A 186 -21.91 -11.72 7.02
CA ALA A 186 -22.44 -10.41 6.69
C ALA A 186 -21.93 -10.00 5.29
N PRO A 187 -22.71 -9.23 4.50
CA PRO A 187 -22.30 -8.78 3.19
C PRO A 187 -20.90 -8.18 3.21
N ALA A 188 -20.07 -8.59 2.26
CA ALA A 188 -18.72 -8.07 2.13
C ALA A 188 -18.79 -6.56 2.01
N THR A 189 -18.22 -5.84 2.98
CA THR A 189 -18.21 -4.38 2.92
C THR A 189 -16.92 -3.95 2.24
N ARG A 190 -17.01 -3.04 1.26
CA ARG A 190 -15.83 -2.27 0.84
C ARG A 190 -15.38 -1.33 1.96
N VAL A 191 -16.34 -0.85 2.76
CA VAL A 191 -16.11 0.03 3.91
C VAL A 191 -16.97 -0.42 5.10
N ASP A 192 -16.35 -1.05 6.10
CA ASP A 192 -16.98 -1.38 7.39
C ASP A 192 -17.11 -0.10 8.22
N PRO A 193 -18.22 0.23 8.92
CA PRO A 193 -18.30 1.42 9.78
C PRO A 193 -17.19 1.52 10.83
N VAL A 194 -16.67 0.40 11.34
CA VAL A 194 -15.49 0.37 12.22
C VAL A 194 -14.22 0.69 11.43
N LEU A 195 -14.14 0.23 10.18
CA LEU A 195 -13.01 0.54 9.29
C LEU A 195 -13.13 1.89 8.56
N ARG A 196 -14.31 2.53 8.59
CA ARG A 196 -14.57 3.87 8.03
C ARG A 196 -13.69 4.91 8.73
N MET A 197 -13.39 4.70 10.01
CA MET A 197 -12.39 5.48 10.74
C MET A 197 -11.02 5.43 10.03
N PHE A 198 -10.60 4.24 9.55
CA PHE A 198 -9.32 4.10 8.83
C PHE A 198 -9.38 4.72 7.43
N GLU A 199 -10.49 4.61 6.70
CA GLU A 199 -10.69 5.35 5.45
C GLU A 199 -10.55 6.85 5.69
N TYR A 200 -11.27 7.38 6.69
CA TYR A 200 -11.20 8.80 7.03
C TYR A 200 -9.80 9.23 7.50
N TYR A 201 -9.09 8.37 8.22
CA TYR A 201 -7.68 8.59 8.57
C TYR A 201 -6.80 8.73 7.32
N HIS A 202 -6.99 7.87 6.32
CA HIS A 202 -6.25 7.98 5.06
C HIS A 202 -6.60 9.28 4.32
N ASP A 203 -7.88 9.64 4.27
CA ASP A 203 -8.33 10.89 3.67
C ASP A 203 -7.74 12.11 4.37
N LEU A 204 -7.72 12.13 5.71
CA LEU A 204 -7.07 13.17 6.50
C LEU A 204 -5.58 13.26 6.16
N LYS A 205 -4.87 12.13 6.16
CA LYS A 205 -3.44 12.10 5.85
C LYS A 205 -3.17 12.72 4.47
N ALA A 206 -3.90 12.30 3.45
CA ALA A 206 -3.71 12.84 2.10
C ALA A 206 -4.20 14.28 1.96
N TYR A 207 -5.27 14.66 2.64
CA TYR A 207 -5.76 16.05 2.66
C TYR A 207 -4.68 17.00 3.19
N TRP A 208 -4.03 16.64 4.29
CA TRP A 208 -3.03 17.48 4.94
C TRP A 208 -1.65 17.43 4.25
N LEU A 209 -1.24 16.27 3.72
CA LEU A 209 0.07 16.11 3.08
C LEU A 209 0.07 16.45 1.59
N ASP A 210 -0.98 16.09 0.85
CA ASP A 210 -1.00 16.10 -0.61
C ASP A 210 -2.16 16.94 -1.20
N GLY A 211 -3.00 17.51 -0.34
CA GLY A 211 -4.22 18.22 -0.70
C GLY A 211 -4.30 19.64 -0.15
N TYR A 212 -5.51 20.05 0.24
CA TYR A 212 -5.83 21.41 0.66
C TYR A 212 -5.32 21.82 2.04
N GLY A 213 -4.68 20.94 2.80
CA GLY A 213 -4.25 21.25 4.17
C GLY A 213 -3.30 22.45 4.26
N HIS A 214 -2.37 22.57 3.32
CA HIS A 214 -1.49 23.72 3.19
C HIS A 214 -1.32 24.09 1.72
N GLU A 215 -1.21 25.39 1.42
CA GLU A 215 -1.00 25.86 0.05
C GLU A 215 0.24 25.23 -0.59
N LEU A 216 1.33 25.15 0.18
CA LEU A 216 2.59 24.56 -0.28
C LEU A 216 2.44 23.10 -0.73
N SER A 217 1.53 22.34 -0.10
CA SER A 217 1.32 20.92 -0.41
C SER A 217 0.97 20.72 -1.89
N TYR A 218 0.14 21.58 -2.47
CA TYR A 218 -0.29 21.48 -3.87
C TYR A 218 0.31 22.53 -4.80
N ARG A 219 0.85 23.65 -4.29
CA ARG A 219 1.48 24.71 -5.12
C ARG A 219 2.53 24.15 -6.06
N GLN A 220 3.29 23.13 -5.63
CA GLN A 220 4.29 22.44 -6.45
C GLN A 220 3.73 21.78 -7.73
N ALA A 221 2.43 21.49 -7.80
CA ALA A 221 1.80 20.99 -9.01
C ALA A 221 1.74 22.03 -10.15
N CYS A 222 2.06 23.31 -9.87
CA CYS A 222 2.20 24.32 -10.92
C CYS A 222 3.18 23.90 -12.02
N MET A 223 4.20 23.09 -11.71
CA MET A 223 5.15 22.57 -12.70
C MET A 223 4.46 21.67 -13.72
N SER A 224 3.56 20.78 -13.26
CA SER A 224 2.78 19.90 -14.14
C SER A 224 1.77 20.69 -14.98
N ILE A 225 1.13 21.71 -14.38
CA ILE A 225 0.21 22.59 -15.08
C ILE A 225 0.92 23.39 -16.18
N LYS A 226 2.09 23.97 -15.86
CA LYS A 226 2.94 24.68 -16.81
C LYS A 226 3.31 23.78 -17.99
N ASN A 227 3.79 22.56 -17.72
CA ASN A 227 4.14 21.60 -18.75
C ASN A 227 2.97 21.24 -19.68
N MET A 228 1.76 21.07 -19.13
CA MET A 228 0.55 20.82 -19.93
C MET A 228 0.24 21.98 -20.88
N PHE A 229 0.30 23.23 -20.43
CA PHE A 229 0.04 24.40 -21.30
C PHE A 229 1.13 24.59 -22.36
N GLU A 230 2.40 24.40 -21.99
CA GLU A 230 3.51 24.43 -22.95
C GLU A 230 3.37 23.35 -24.03
N PHE A 231 2.84 22.18 -23.67
CA PHE A 231 2.51 21.12 -24.63
C PHE A 231 1.41 21.55 -25.61
N PHE A 232 0.32 22.16 -25.12
CA PHE A 232 -0.76 22.63 -26.00
C PHE A 232 -0.37 23.79 -26.92
N ASP A 233 0.66 24.55 -26.57
CA ASP A 233 1.12 25.71 -27.36
C ASP A 233 2.08 25.35 -28.49
N LYS A 234 2.71 24.17 -28.42
CA LYS A 234 3.61 23.69 -29.47
C LYS A 234 2.81 23.10 -30.62
N ALA A 235 2.84 23.78 -31.77
CA ALA A 235 2.23 23.28 -33.00
C ALA A 235 2.97 22.06 -33.59
N ASP A 236 4.30 22.05 -33.46
CA ASP A 236 5.17 20.96 -33.90
C ASP A 236 5.67 20.15 -32.70
N GLY A 237 5.59 18.82 -32.77
CA GLY A 237 6.08 17.92 -31.71
C GLY A 237 5.23 16.69 -31.51
N TYR A 238 5.28 16.14 -30.29
CA TYR A 238 4.47 14.98 -29.91
C TYR A 238 2.98 15.33 -29.92
N GLN A 239 2.15 14.41 -30.40
CA GLN A 239 0.68 14.56 -30.37
C GLN A 239 0.07 14.12 -29.04
N SER A 240 0.79 13.29 -28.27
CA SER A 240 0.33 12.68 -27.03
C SER A 240 1.48 12.59 -26.03
N ILE A 241 1.21 12.91 -24.76
CA ILE A 241 2.12 12.70 -23.64
C ILE A 241 1.40 11.86 -22.59
N PHE A 242 1.98 10.72 -22.22
CA PHE A 242 1.48 9.85 -21.16
C PHE A 242 2.46 9.85 -20.00
N MET A 243 2.01 10.33 -18.84
CA MET A 243 2.81 10.41 -17.62
C MET A 243 2.28 9.44 -16.57
N PHE A 244 3.18 8.68 -15.95
CA PHE A 244 2.86 7.74 -14.89
C PHE A 244 3.51 8.21 -13.59
N SER A 245 2.71 8.35 -12.54
CA SER A 245 3.18 8.82 -11.24
C SER A 245 2.46 8.10 -10.09
N HIS A 246 2.58 8.65 -8.90
CA HIS A 246 1.98 8.16 -7.67
C HIS A 246 0.75 8.98 -7.27
N SER A 247 -0.04 8.42 -6.36
CA SER A 247 -1.24 9.02 -5.76
C SER A 247 -1.01 10.49 -5.32
N GLY A 248 0.08 10.75 -4.59
CA GLY A 248 0.42 12.10 -4.14
C GLY A 248 0.62 13.13 -5.26
N THR A 249 1.00 12.74 -6.48
CA THR A 249 1.09 13.67 -7.62
C THR A 249 -0.30 14.02 -8.17
N ILE A 250 -1.14 13.00 -8.37
CA ILE A 250 -2.52 13.19 -8.86
C ILE A 250 -3.28 14.10 -7.89
N LEU A 251 -3.24 13.81 -6.58
CA LEU A 251 -3.91 14.60 -5.56
C LEU A 251 -3.49 16.07 -5.57
N LYS A 252 -2.20 16.36 -5.73
CA LYS A 252 -1.71 17.74 -5.80
C LYS A 252 -2.22 18.46 -7.04
N ILE A 253 -2.25 17.79 -8.21
CA ILE A 253 -2.80 18.37 -9.44
C ILE A 253 -4.30 18.62 -9.29
N LEU A 254 -5.08 17.65 -8.79
CA LEU A 254 -6.50 17.80 -8.53
C LEU A 254 -6.78 19.01 -7.60
N THR A 255 -5.98 19.13 -6.55
CA THR A 255 -6.08 20.24 -5.57
C THR A 255 -5.71 21.57 -6.19
N HIS A 256 -4.64 21.63 -6.98
CA HIS A 256 -4.21 22.83 -7.69
C HIS A 256 -5.26 23.31 -8.70
N MET A 257 -6.01 22.37 -9.28
CA MET A 257 -7.18 22.62 -10.13
C MET A 257 -8.48 22.91 -9.38
N LYS A 258 -8.44 23.00 -8.04
CA LYS A 258 -9.59 23.29 -7.17
C LYS A 258 -10.69 22.22 -7.18
N LEU A 259 -10.36 20.98 -7.57
CA LEU A 259 -11.31 19.86 -7.60
C LEU A 259 -11.50 19.24 -6.21
N TYR A 260 -12.71 18.75 -5.95
CA TYR A 260 -13.09 18.02 -4.73
C TYR A 260 -12.80 18.77 -3.41
N GLN A 261 -12.78 20.10 -3.45
CA GLN A 261 -12.56 20.92 -2.26
C GLN A 261 -13.73 20.77 -1.27
N PRO A 262 -13.49 20.35 -0.02
CA PRO A 262 -14.53 20.34 1.00
C PRO A 262 -14.94 21.76 1.42
N ALA A 263 -16.19 21.94 1.86
CA ALA A 263 -16.70 23.22 2.35
C ALA A 263 -16.01 23.71 3.64
N SER A 264 -15.38 22.81 4.39
CA SER A 264 -14.59 23.12 5.58
C SER A 264 -13.41 22.15 5.68
N PRO A 265 -12.27 22.56 6.27
CA PRO A 265 -11.12 21.68 6.40
C PRO A 265 -11.46 20.36 7.09
N LEU A 266 -10.90 19.25 6.58
CA LEU A 266 -11.09 17.95 7.22
C LEU A 266 -10.29 17.89 8.53
N ARG A 267 -10.94 17.48 9.61
CA ARG A 267 -10.37 17.46 10.96
C ARG A 267 -10.50 16.08 11.58
N GLY A 268 -9.59 15.75 12.50
CA GLY A 268 -9.57 14.44 13.18
C GLY A 268 -10.60 14.28 14.30
N ASP A 269 -11.29 15.34 14.70
CA ASP A 269 -12.27 15.36 15.79
C ASP A 269 -13.65 14.84 15.39
N ALA A 270 -13.97 14.80 14.09
CA ALA A 270 -15.23 14.25 13.60
C ALA A 270 -15.10 13.66 12.18
N ILE A 271 -15.78 12.53 11.92
CA ILE A 271 -15.86 11.94 10.59
C ILE A 271 -16.90 12.69 9.75
N VAL A 272 -16.43 13.43 8.73
CA VAL A 272 -17.30 14.05 7.72
C VAL A 272 -17.72 13.00 6.69
N LYS A 273 -18.97 12.52 6.76
CA LYS A 273 -19.46 11.40 5.93
C LYS A 273 -19.52 11.75 4.44
N ASP A 274 -20.15 12.87 4.09
CA ASP A 274 -20.42 13.28 2.70
C ASP A 274 -19.37 14.26 2.16
N ARG A 275 -18.10 14.02 2.52
CA ARG A 275 -16.98 14.83 2.07
C ARG A 275 -16.70 14.60 0.58
N PRO A 276 -16.47 15.66 -0.22
CA PRO A 276 -15.99 15.51 -1.59
C PRO A 276 -14.58 14.90 -1.66
N TRP A 277 -13.74 15.19 -0.65
CA TRP A 277 -12.37 14.67 -0.55
C TRP A 277 -12.36 13.27 0.07
N LYS A 278 -12.55 12.26 -0.79
CA LYS A 278 -12.61 10.85 -0.39
C LYS A 278 -11.72 10.01 -1.30
N LEU A 279 -10.57 9.55 -0.79
CA LEU A 279 -9.52 8.91 -1.60
C LEU A 279 -10.01 7.68 -2.34
N SER A 280 -10.88 6.89 -1.71
CA SER A 280 -11.47 5.71 -2.34
C SER A 280 -12.26 6.02 -3.62
N GLU A 281 -12.68 7.28 -3.80
CA GLU A 281 -13.40 7.76 -4.98
C GLU A 281 -12.55 8.65 -5.89
N ILE A 282 -11.54 9.36 -5.38
CA ILE A 282 -10.78 10.33 -6.17
C ILE A 282 -9.34 9.91 -6.47
N ASP A 283 -8.80 8.89 -5.81
CA ASP A 283 -7.40 8.49 -5.93
C ASP A 283 -7.22 7.01 -5.58
N CYS A 284 -7.97 6.18 -6.30
CA CYS A 284 -7.84 4.74 -6.21
C CYS A 284 -6.62 4.22 -7.01
N PHE A 285 -6.36 2.92 -6.97
CA PHE A 285 -5.31 2.35 -7.83
C PHE A 285 -5.62 2.62 -9.31
N ALA A 286 -4.62 3.06 -10.06
CA ALA A 286 -4.74 3.52 -11.45
C ALA A 286 -5.62 4.78 -11.65
N ALA A 287 -5.80 5.59 -10.60
CA ALA A 287 -6.36 6.93 -10.75
C ALA A 287 -5.63 7.69 -11.85
N ASN A 288 -6.42 8.27 -12.76
CA ASN A 288 -5.94 8.91 -13.98
C ASN A 288 -6.60 10.26 -14.17
N LEU A 289 -5.88 11.18 -14.81
CA LEU A 289 -6.32 12.53 -15.12
C LEU A 289 -5.83 12.84 -16.54
N ALA A 290 -6.74 13.27 -17.41
CA ALA A 290 -6.45 13.59 -18.79
C ALA A 290 -7.00 14.97 -19.17
N PHE A 291 -6.26 15.68 -20.03
CA PHE A 291 -6.66 16.94 -20.64
C PHE A 291 -6.56 16.79 -22.15
N VAL A 292 -7.66 17.03 -22.85
CA VAL A 292 -7.76 16.83 -24.31
C VAL A 292 -8.03 18.19 -24.96
N LEU A 293 -7.12 18.60 -25.85
CA LEU A 293 -7.26 19.82 -26.64
C LEU A 293 -8.17 19.55 -27.86
N PHE A 294 -9.23 20.34 -27.98
CA PHE A 294 -10.11 20.39 -29.13
C PHE A 294 -9.87 21.68 -29.91
N LYS A 295 -9.72 21.56 -31.23
CA LYS A 295 -9.69 22.69 -32.15
C LYS A 295 -11.12 22.94 -32.65
N CYS A 296 -11.75 24.01 -32.17
CA CYS A 296 -13.12 24.37 -32.55
C CYS A 296 -13.13 25.66 -33.40
N LYS A 297 -14.25 25.92 -34.08
CA LYS A 297 -14.38 27.11 -34.95
C LYS A 297 -14.28 28.43 -34.18
N ASP A 298 -14.72 28.42 -32.92
CA ASP A 298 -14.71 29.53 -31.98
C ASP A 298 -13.45 29.56 -31.09
N GLY A 299 -12.46 28.71 -31.40
CA GLY A 299 -11.17 28.66 -30.73
C GLY A 299 -10.89 27.33 -30.05
N ASP A 300 -9.72 27.25 -29.44
CA ASP A 300 -9.26 26.04 -28.78
C ASP A 300 -9.93 25.83 -27.42
N HIS A 301 -10.29 24.59 -27.13
CA HIS A 301 -10.94 24.20 -25.89
C HIS A 301 -10.26 22.97 -25.26
N VAL A 302 -10.35 22.84 -23.94
CA VAL A 302 -9.81 21.72 -23.20
C VAL A 302 -10.93 20.98 -22.49
N LEU A 303 -11.00 19.66 -22.71
CA LEU A 303 -11.84 18.74 -21.94
C LEU A 303 -10.99 18.07 -20.87
N ALA A 304 -11.47 18.07 -19.63
CA ALA A 304 -10.81 17.36 -18.53
C ALA A 304 -11.54 16.05 -18.22
N LEU A 305 -10.79 14.96 -18.03
CA LEU A 305 -11.30 13.68 -17.56
C LEU A 305 -10.58 13.27 -16.29
N HIS A 306 -11.34 12.86 -15.27
CA HIS A 306 -10.79 12.25 -14.07
C HIS A 306 -11.38 10.86 -13.86
N GLN A 307 -10.51 9.86 -13.78
CA GLN A 307 -10.89 8.44 -13.81
C GLN A 307 -11.82 8.14 -14.98
N GLU A 308 -11.38 8.55 -16.18
CA GLU A 308 -12.07 8.35 -17.45
C GLU A 308 -13.46 9.00 -17.57
N LYS A 309 -13.87 9.80 -16.57
CA LYS A 309 -15.14 10.53 -16.58
C LYS A 309 -14.90 12.00 -16.89
N ILE A 310 -15.72 12.55 -17.79
CA ILE A 310 -15.73 14.00 -18.06
C ILE A 310 -16.05 14.73 -16.76
N ILE A 311 -15.23 15.73 -16.44
CA ILE A 311 -15.44 16.61 -15.28
C ILE A 311 -15.49 18.06 -15.73
N LYS A 312 -16.37 18.83 -15.08
CA LYS A 312 -16.38 20.28 -15.22
C LYS A 312 -15.35 20.89 -14.28
N LEU A 313 -14.38 21.60 -14.83
CA LEU A 313 -13.41 22.32 -14.02
C LEU A 313 -14.11 23.49 -13.27
N PRO A 314 -13.82 23.74 -11.98
CA PRO A 314 -14.56 24.70 -11.16
C PRO A 314 -14.55 26.14 -11.70
N MET A 315 -13.48 26.54 -12.39
CA MET A 315 -13.35 27.87 -12.99
C MET A 315 -14.05 28.02 -14.35
N CYS A 316 -14.68 26.97 -14.87
CA CYS A 316 -15.28 26.93 -16.20
C CYS A 316 -16.82 26.84 -16.13
N LYS A 317 -17.50 27.46 -17.10
CA LYS A 317 -18.97 27.42 -17.19
C LYS A 317 -19.50 26.05 -17.63
N HIS A 318 -18.80 25.40 -18.56
CA HIS A 318 -19.14 24.11 -19.17
C HIS A 318 -17.95 23.14 -19.09
N GLU A 319 -18.19 21.86 -19.36
CA GLU A 319 -17.19 20.78 -19.33
C GLU A 319 -16.05 21.02 -20.33
N LEU A 320 -16.40 21.50 -21.53
CA LEU A 320 -15.44 21.89 -22.55
C LEU A 320 -15.04 23.35 -22.33
N CYS A 321 -13.85 23.58 -21.79
CA CYS A 321 -13.43 24.90 -21.31
C CYS A 321 -12.52 25.63 -22.31
N PRO A 322 -12.76 26.93 -22.63
CA PRO A 322 -11.90 27.67 -23.55
C PRO A 322 -10.44 27.72 -23.05
N LEU A 323 -9.49 27.33 -23.91
CA LEU A 323 -8.06 27.30 -23.57
C LEU A 323 -7.55 28.68 -23.13
N LYS A 324 -8.02 29.74 -23.79
CA LYS A 324 -7.68 31.13 -23.44
C LYS A 324 -8.08 31.49 -22.01
N HIS A 325 -9.27 31.06 -21.58
CA HIS A 325 -9.76 31.28 -20.22
C HIS A 325 -8.91 30.52 -19.19
N LEU A 326 -8.57 29.27 -19.48
CA LEU A 326 -7.70 28.46 -18.63
C LEU A 326 -6.30 29.07 -18.47
N LYS A 327 -5.70 29.56 -19.55
CA LYS A 327 -4.39 30.26 -19.49
C LYS A 327 -4.43 31.52 -18.64
N GLN A 328 -5.53 32.27 -18.71
CA GLN A 328 -5.73 33.46 -17.88
C GLN A 328 -5.83 33.07 -16.40
N TYR A 329 -6.63 32.05 -16.09
CA TYR A 329 -6.79 31.57 -14.71
C TYR A 329 -5.49 31.03 -14.12
N PHE A 330 -4.72 30.25 -14.90
CA PHE A 330 -3.46 29.63 -14.46
C PHE A 330 -2.22 30.46 -14.80
N HIS A 331 -2.35 31.76 -15.09
CA HIS A 331 -1.23 32.62 -15.50
C HIS A 331 -0.01 32.50 -14.57
N ASP A 332 -0.21 32.60 -13.26
CA ASP A 332 0.89 32.51 -12.31
C ASP A 332 1.49 31.09 -12.21
N SER A 333 0.70 30.04 -12.47
CA SER A 333 1.24 28.68 -12.56
C SER A 333 2.10 28.49 -13.80
N ILE A 334 1.76 29.16 -14.91
CA ILE A 334 2.51 29.08 -16.17
C ILE A 334 3.80 29.90 -16.09
N TYR A 335 3.73 31.13 -15.56
CA TYR A 335 4.82 32.09 -15.67
C TYR A 335 5.57 32.38 -14.36
N LYS A 336 5.02 32.03 -13.19
CA LYS A 336 5.60 32.33 -11.86
C LYS A 336 5.72 31.09 -10.95
N CYS A 337 5.79 29.90 -11.53
CA CYS A 337 6.03 28.66 -10.79
C CYS A 337 7.52 28.55 -10.44
N ASP A 338 7.90 29.08 -9.28
CA ASP A 338 9.26 29.06 -8.76
C ASP A 338 9.45 27.98 -7.68
N TYR A 339 10.19 26.93 -8.03
CA TYR A 339 10.53 25.84 -7.11
C TYR A 339 11.48 26.26 -5.99
N SER A 340 12.39 27.20 -6.28
CA SER A 340 13.40 27.65 -5.30
C SER A 340 12.75 28.37 -4.13
N ASP A 341 11.74 29.20 -4.39
CA ASP A 341 10.91 29.83 -3.36
C ASP A 341 10.20 28.76 -2.50
N MET A 342 9.49 27.82 -3.14
CA MET A 342 8.71 26.79 -2.45
C MET A 342 9.54 25.91 -1.51
N CYS A 343 10.80 25.65 -1.87
CA CYS A 343 11.69 24.80 -1.07
C CYS A 343 12.67 25.60 -0.20
N SER A 344 12.57 26.93 -0.18
CA SER A 344 13.39 27.75 0.69
C SER A 344 12.99 27.57 2.16
N LEU A 345 13.96 27.29 3.01
CA LEU A 345 13.79 27.40 4.45
C LEU A 345 13.96 28.88 4.79
N GLN A 346 12.91 29.55 5.24
CA GLN A 346 13.03 30.91 5.77
C GLN A 346 14.12 30.89 6.86
N PRO A 347 15.17 31.73 6.78
CA PRO A 347 16.13 31.84 7.86
C PRO A 347 15.34 32.23 9.12
N ASN A 348 15.55 31.47 10.20
CA ASN A 348 14.88 31.67 11.48
C ASN A 348 14.75 33.17 11.77
N ARG A 349 13.52 33.67 11.92
CA ARG A 349 13.30 34.92 12.66
C ARG A 349 13.84 34.65 14.06
N THR A 350 15.09 35.03 14.29
CA THR A 350 15.68 35.06 15.62
C THR A 350 14.74 35.88 16.48
N ASN A 351 14.27 35.26 17.55
CA ASN A 351 13.61 35.93 18.66
C ASN A 351 14.61 36.91 19.28
N ASN A 352 14.75 38.10 18.70
CA ASN A 352 15.26 39.26 19.43
C ASN A 352 14.06 39.93 20.09
N LYS A 353 13.63 39.32 21.19
CA LYS A 353 13.04 40.02 22.31
C LYS A 353 13.91 39.69 23.52
N GLU A 354 14.98 40.46 23.67
CA GLU A 354 15.59 40.72 24.96
C GLU A 354 14.97 42.03 25.47
N ASP A 355 14.53 41.97 26.73
CA ASP A 355 14.23 43.02 27.72
C ASP A 355 13.30 44.20 27.39
#